data_AF-A0A3D6BRB0-F1
#
_entry.id   AF-A0A3D6BRB0-F1
#
_cell.length_a   1.000
_cell.length_b   1.000
_cell.length_c   1.000
_cell.angle_alpha   90.00
_cell.angle_beta   90.00
_cell.angle_gamma   90.00
#
_symmetry.space_group_name_H-M   'P 1'
#
loop_
_entity.id
_entity.type
_entity.pdbx_description
1 polymer ?
#
loop_
_entity_poly.entity_id
_entity_poly.type
_entity_poly.pdbx_seq_one_letter_code
_entity_poly.pdbx_strand_id
1 'polypeptide(L)'
;MNTNCALFLSQCLHWQRHTKYDGWFAHTIEQFEFETGLSTDEQRSIKKTLKNKGILKIERRGNPCKNWYTIDLEVLYTLLEKQVEKSTNKKWENPTSSNGKIPHQEVGKSHNYINKEVIINSNNKIKKNINTKKTFINLNLIGITD
;
A
#
# COMPACT_ATOMS: atom_id res chain seq x y z
N MET A 1 -6.83 1.11 -6.69
CA MET A 1 -5.50 1.37 -7.31
C MET A 1 -5.02 0.05 -7.87
N ASN A 2 -4.53 0.01 -9.12
CA ASN A 2 -4.08 -1.26 -9.74
C ASN A 2 -2.82 -1.79 -9.04
N THR A 3 -2.62 -3.12 -9.01
CA THR A 3 -1.43 -3.78 -8.45
C THR A 3 -0.14 -3.24 -9.06
N ASN A 4 -0.09 -3.01 -10.38
CA ASN A 4 1.09 -2.47 -11.06
C ASN A 4 1.40 -1.02 -10.60
N CYS A 5 0.37 -0.23 -10.24
CA CYS A 5 0.58 1.09 -9.65
C CYS A 5 1.21 1.00 -8.26
N ALA A 6 0.80 0.01 -7.46
CA ALA A 6 1.36 -0.21 -6.13
C ALA A 6 2.82 -0.69 -6.22
N LEU A 7 3.12 -1.60 -7.15
CA LEU A 7 4.50 -2.04 -7.43
C LEU A 7 5.41 -0.88 -7.83
N PHE A 8 4.99 -0.09 -8.82
CA PHE A 8 5.75 1.07 -9.28
C PHE A 8 5.96 2.11 -8.17
N LEU A 9 4.92 2.38 -7.36
CA LEU A 9 5.02 3.30 -6.22
C LEU A 9 6.01 2.79 -5.17
N SER A 10 5.99 1.48 -4.86
CA SER A 10 6.94 0.85 -3.95
C SER A 10 8.38 1.06 -4.42
N GLN A 11 8.62 0.89 -5.73
CA GLN A 11 9.94 1.12 -6.32
C GLN A 11 10.37 2.59 -6.24
N CYS A 12 9.46 3.53 -6.50
CA CYS A 12 9.74 4.96 -6.37
C CYS A 12 10.11 5.35 -4.93
N LEU A 13 9.36 4.85 -3.93
CA LEU A 13 9.66 5.09 -2.51
C LEU A 13 11.01 4.50 -2.10
N HIS A 14 11.36 3.33 -2.63
CA HIS A 14 12.68 2.75 -2.43
C HIS A 14 13.78 3.69 -2.93
N TRP A 15 13.67 4.20 -4.15
CA TRP A 15 14.67 5.12 -4.71
C TRP A 15 14.73 6.46 -3.96
N GLN A 16 13.59 7.05 -3.66
CA GLN A 16 13.51 8.30 -2.90
C GLN A 16 14.12 8.17 -1.50
N ARG A 17 13.96 7.03 -0.82
CA ARG A 17 14.54 6.81 0.51
C ARG A 17 16.07 6.78 0.51
N HIS A 18 16.70 6.42 -0.61
CA HIS A 18 18.15 6.27 -0.71
C HIS A 18 18.82 7.38 -1.54
N THR A 19 18.06 8.38 -1.98
CA THR A 19 18.62 9.49 -2.75
C THR A 19 19.27 10.54 -1.85
N LYS A 20 20.29 11.22 -2.36
CA LYS A 20 20.95 12.36 -1.71
C LYS A 20 20.41 13.72 -2.22
N TYR A 21 19.49 13.70 -3.18
CA TYR A 21 19.01 14.89 -3.88
C TYR A 21 17.64 15.36 -3.37
N ASP A 22 17.52 15.53 -2.06
CA ASP A 22 16.29 16.08 -1.42
C ASP A 22 15.01 15.34 -1.85
N GLY A 23 15.04 14.01 -1.75
CA GLY A 23 13.94 13.14 -2.15
C GLY A 23 13.75 12.95 -3.66
N TRP A 24 14.47 13.68 -4.50
CA TRP A 24 14.43 13.48 -5.95
C TRP A 24 15.39 12.39 -6.40
N PHE A 25 14.98 11.60 -7.40
CA PHE A 25 15.85 10.61 -8.03
C PHE A 25 15.66 10.61 -9.54
N ALA A 26 16.71 10.30 -10.29
CA ALA A 26 16.65 10.18 -11.74
C ALA A 26 16.53 8.71 -12.13
N HIS A 27 15.65 8.42 -13.11
CA HIS A 27 15.50 7.07 -13.65
C HIS A 27 15.01 7.10 -15.09
N THR A 28 15.44 6.13 -15.89
CA THR A 28 14.93 5.96 -17.26
C THR A 28 13.76 4.97 -17.30
N ILE A 29 13.08 4.91 -18.45
CA ILE A 29 11.97 3.97 -18.67
C ILE A 29 12.49 2.54 -18.65
N GLU A 30 13.66 2.32 -19.26
CA GLU A 30 14.31 1.02 -19.37
C GLU A 30 14.78 0.52 -18.00
N GLN A 31 15.27 1.41 -17.14
CA GLN A 31 15.64 1.04 -15.78
C GLN A 31 14.40 0.66 -14.94
N PHE A 32 13.29 1.37 -15.07
CA PHE A 32 12.03 0.96 -14.44
C PHE A 32 11.53 -0.39 -14.98
N GLU A 33 11.65 -0.62 -16.29
CA GLU A 33 11.24 -1.87 -16.93
C GLU A 33 12.07 -3.03 -16.43
N PHE A 34 13.38 -2.86 -16.33
CA PHE A 34 14.29 -3.87 -15.77
C PHE A 34 13.96 -4.23 -14.32
N GLU A 35 13.61 -3.23 -13.50
CA GLU A 35 13.34 -3.44 -12.07
C GLU A 35 11.95 -4.01 -11.78
N THR A 36 10.95 -3.65 -12.59
CA THR A 36 9.54 -3.95 -12.30
C THR A 36 8.89 -4.91 -13.29
N GLY A 37 9.54 -5.17 -14.43
CA GLY A 37 8.97 -5.92 -15.55
C GLY A 37 7.84 -5.20 -16.28
N LEU A 38 7.57 -3.93 -15.95
CA LEU A 38 6.47 -3.15 -16.53
C LEU A 38 6.88 -2.57 -17.88
N SER A 39 6.07 -2.84 -18.90
CA SER A 39 6.26 -2.30 -20.24
C SER A 39 6.19 -0.78 -20.26
N THR A 40 6.73 -0.16 -21.31
CA THR A 40 6.71 1.30 -21.50
C THR A 40 5.28 1.88 -21.44
N ASP A 41 4.29 1.21 -22.01
CA ASP A 41 2.89 1.67 -22.04
C ASP A 41 2.20 1.55 -20.68
N GLU A 42 2.48 0.49 -19.93
CA GLU A 42 2.03 0.35 -18.55
C GLU A 42 2.62 1.43 -17.67
N GLN A 43 3.94 1.65 -17.75
CA GLN A 43 4.61 2.72 -17.02
C GLN A 43 4.02 4.09 -17.36
N ARG A 44 3.74 4.37 -18.64
CA ARG A 44 3.10 5.62 -19.07
C ARG A 44 1.73 5.80 -18.42
N SER A 45 0.91 4.75 -18.41
CA SER A 45 -0.42 4.75 -17.81
C SER A 45 -0.38 4.92 -16.30
N ILE A 46 0.57 4.25 -15.63
CA ILE A 46 0.80 4.34 -14.19
C ILE A 46 1.27 5.75 -13.81
N LYS A 47 2.29 6.28 -14.50
CA LYS A 47 2.80 7.64 -14.27
C LYS A 47 1.70 8.68 -14.44
N LYS A 48 0.86 8.56 -15.48
CA LYS A 48 -0.31 9.43 -15.68
C LYS A 48 -1.27 9.35 -14.48
N THR A 49 -1.59 8.13 -14.04
CA THR A 49 -2.51 7.91 -12.90
C THR A 49 -1.97 8.50 -11.59
N LEU A 50 -0.69 8.28 -11.28
CA LEU A 50 -0.06 8.79 -10.06
C LEU A 50 0.12 10.31 -10.08
N LYS A 51 0.47 10.87 -11.25
CA LYS A 51 0.58 12.32 -11.44
C LYS A 51 -0.78 13.01 -11.29
N ASN A 52 -1.84 12.44 -11.87
CA ASN A 52 -3.20 12.98 -11.74
C ASN A 52 -3.70 12.96 -10.29
N LYS A 53 -3.22 12.03 -9.47
CA LYS A 53 -3.51 11.98 -8.03
C LYS A 53 -2.64 12.93 -7.19
N GLY A 54 -1.67 13.61 -7.79
CA GLY A 54 -0.70 14.46 -7.09
C GLY A 54 0.38 13.69 -6.33
N ILE A 55 0.37 12.36 -6.37
CA ILE A 55 1.32 11.51 -5.63
C ILE A 55 2.71 11.58 -6.26
N LEU A 56 2.79 11.58 -7.59
CA LEU A 56 4.07 11.57 -8.32
C LEU A 56 4.34 12.93 -8.97
N LYS A 57 5.47 13.54 -8.63
CA LYS A 57 6.01 14.73 -9.30
C LYS A 57 7.14 14.31 -10.24
N ILE A 58 7.14 14.88 -11.45
CA ILE A 58 8.12 14.57 -12.49
C ILE A 58 8.65 15.89 -13.05
N GLU A 59 9.97 16.05 -13.06
CA GLU A 59 10.65 17.21 -13.62
C GLU A 59 11.74 16.79 -14.61
N ARG A 60 11.99 17.64 -15.60
CA ARG A 60 13.14 17.46 -16.51
C ARG A 60 14.28 18.36 -16.03
N ARG A 61 15.44 17.77 -15.74
CA ARG A 61 16.61 18.49 -15.24
C ARG A 61 17.88 18.08 -15.96
N GLY A 62 18.86 18.99 -15.98
CA GLY A 62 20.21 18.77 -16.49
C GLY A 62 20.33 18.79 -18.01
N ASN A 63 21.55 18.57 -18.49
CA ASN A 63 21.89 18.45 -19.91
C ASN A 63 22.82 17.23 -20.09
N PRO A 64 22.44 16.17 -20.84
CA PRO A 64 21.16 15.97 -21.50
C PRO A 64 20.00 15.82 -20.51
N CYS A 65 18.81 16.32 -20.88
CA CYS A 65 17.63 16.37 -20.00
C CYS A 65 17.16 14.98 -19.57
N LYS A 66 17.33 14.65 -18.27
CA LYS A 66 16.80 13.43 -17.65
C LYS A 66 15.51 13.71 -16.89
N ASN A 67 14.66 12.70 -16.77
CA ASN A 67 13.49 12.77 -15.89
C ASN A 67 13.91 12.49 -14.46
N TRP A 68 13.48 13.38 -13.57
CA TRP A 68 13.61 13.27 -12.13
C TRP A 68 12.23 13.09 -11.51
N TYR A 69 12.15 12.26 -10.49
CA TYR A 69 10.91 11.85 -9.84
C TYR A 69 11.02 12.10 -8.34
N THR A 70 9.90 12.43 -7.72
CA THR A 70 9.71 12.39 -6.27
C THR A 70 8.25 12.07 -5.97
N ILE A 71 8.01 11.43 -4.83
CA ILE A 71 6.71 11.12 -4.26
C ILE A 71 6.37 12.18 -3.23
N ASP A 72 5.20 12.77 -3.40
CA ASP A 72 4.60 13.65 -2.40
C ASP A 72 3.97 12.78 -1.30
N LEU A 73 4.68 12.68 -0.17
CA LEU A 73 4.26 11.87 0.96
C LEU A 73 3.02 12.43 1.66
N GLU A 74 2.87 13.75 1.73
CA GLU A 74 1.69 14.39 2.35
C GLU A 74 0.41 14.05 1.58
N VAL A 75 0.47 14.16 0.25
CA VAL A 75 -0.65 13.75 -0.62
C VAL A 75 -0.92 12.26 -0.48
N LEU A 76 0.13 11.43 -0.43
CA LEU A 76 -0.03 9.99 -0.27
C LEU A 76 -0.70 9.64 1.07
N TYR A 77 -0.26 10.21 2.18
CA TYR A 77 -0.84 9.97 3.51
C TYR A 77 -2.30 10.41 3.58
N THR A 78 -2.59 11.61 3.09
CA THR A 78 -3.98 12.13 3.04
C THR A 78 -4.90 11.20 2.25
N LEU A 79 -4.43 10.64 1.13
CA LEU A 79 -5.21 9.70 0.31
C LEU A 79 -5.39 8.35 1.00
N LEU A 80 -4.39 7.88 1.74
CA LEU A 80 -4.47 6.65 2.52
C LEU A 80 -5.44 6.80 3.71
N GLU A 81 -5.38 7.89 4.47
CA GLU A 81 -6.32 8.18 5.57
C GLU A 81 -7.77 8.18 5.07
N LYS A 82 -8.04 8.90 3.98
CA LYS A 82 -9.36 8.91 3.33
C LYS A 82 -9.81 7.53 2.86
N GLN A 83 -8.89 6.63 2.50
CA GLN A 83 -9.24 5.24 2.16
C GLN A 83 -9.59 4.43 3.41
N VAL A 84 -8.83 4.59 4.50
CA VAL A 84 -9.10 3.90 5.77
C VAL A 84 -10.46 4.32 6.33
N GLU A 85 -10.75 5.62 6.41
CA GLU A 85 -12.04 6.13 6.91
C GLU A 85 -13.25 5.58 6.13
N LYS A 86 -13.13 5.49 4.79
CA LYS A 86 -14.18 4.88 3.95
C LYS A 86 -14.38 3.41 4.25
N SER A 87 -13.32 2.70 4.62
CA SER A 87 -13.40 1.27 4.96
C SER A 87 -13.99 1.04 6.35
N THR A 88 -13.74 1.93 7.31
CA THR A 88 -14.27 1.81 8.69
C THR A 88 -15.73 2.22 8.80
N ASN A 89 -16.20 3.13 7.94
CA ASN A 89 -17.60 3.56 7.90
C ASN A 89 -18.52 2.58 7.14
N LYS A 90 -17.99 1.47 6.64
CA LYS A 90 -18.81 0.38 6.11
C LYS A 90 -19.43 -0.38 7.27
N LYS A 91 -20.58 0.12 7.75
CA LYS A 91 -21.43 -0.57 8.73
C LYS A 91 -21.66 -1.99 8.22
N TRP A 92 -21.16 -2.99 8.96
CA TRP A 92 -21.51 -4.37 8.71
C TRP A 92 -22.99 -4.49 9.06
N GLU A 93 -23.86 -4.46 8.06
CA GLU A 93 -25.22 -4.91 8.27
C GLU A 93 -25.13 -6.40 8.57
N ASN A 94 -25.35 -6.76 9.84
CA ASN A 94 -25.72 -8.12 10.16
C ASN A 94 -26.92 -8.44 9.26
N PRO A 95 -26.90 -9.51 8.43
CA PRO A 95 -28.13 -9.97 7.83
C PRO A 95 -29.05 -10.32 9.01
N THR A 96 -29.96 -9.40 9.32
CA THR A 96 -31.00 -9.63 10.31
C THR A 96 -31.71 -10.89 9.88
N SER A 97 -31.69 -11.87 10.77
CA SER A 97 -32.47 -13.09 10.67
C SER A 97 -33.93 -12.70 10.44
N SER A 98 -34.34 -12.63 9.17
CA SER A 98 -35.73 -12.72 8.80
C SER A 98 -36.07 -14.19 8.89
N ASN A 99 -37.05 -14.51 9.73
CA ASN A 99 -37.58 -15.83 10.03
C ASN A 99 -38.28 -16.43 8.77
N GLY A 100 -37.53 -16.64 7.70
CA GLY A 100 -37.97 -17.25 6.45
C GLY A 100 -37.66 -18.73 6.48
N LYS A 101 -38.71 -19.56 6.53
CA LYS A 101 -38.65 -21.01 6.44
C LYS A 101 -37.73 -21.43 5.29
N ILE A 102 -36.70 -22.22 5.60
CA ILE A 102 -35.76 -22.78 4.63
C ILE A 102 -36.44 -23.97 3.94
N PRO A 103 -36.65 -23.97 2.61
CA PRO A 103 -36.90 -25.21 1.89
C PRO A 103 -35.58 -25.98 1.84
N HIS A 104 -35.54 -27.14 2.47
CA HIS A 104 -34.43 -28.08 2.34
C HIS A 104 -34.37 -28.59 0.90
N GLN A 105 -33.25 -28.40 0.22
CA GLN A 105 -32.88 -29.20 -0.94
C GLN A 105 -31.38 -29.47 -0.89
N GLU A 106 -31.04 -30.74 -0.66
CA GLU A 106 -29.67 -31.25 -0.58
C GLU A 106 -29.01 -31.27 -1.96
N VAL A 107 -27.70 -30.94 -2.02
CA VAL A 107 -26.67 -31.63 -2.84
C VAL A 107 -25.28 -30.99 -2.64
N GLY A 108 -24.27 -31.82 -2.38
CA GLY A 108 -22.86 -31.55 -2.73
C GLY A 108 -21.90 -31.17 -1.59
N LYS A 109 -21.32 -32.15 -0.89
CA LYS A 109 -20.24 -31.98 0.10
C LYS A 109 -18.94 -31.50 -0.60
N SER A 110 -18.42 -30.32 -0.22
CA SER A 110 -17.00 -29.97 -0.41
C SER A 110 -16.43 -29.53 0.93
N HIS A 111 -15.58 -30.37 1.52
CA HIS A 111 -14.92 -30.11 2.79
C HIS A 111 -13.64 -29.30 2.55
N ASN A 112 -13.64 -28.02 2.96
CA ASN A 112 -12.41 -27.30 3.24
C ASN A 112 -12.33 -27.05 4.75
N TYR A 113 -11.71 -27.97 5.48
CA TYR A 113 -11.35 -27.74 6.88
C TYR A 113 -10.15 -26.80 6.94
N ILE A 114 -10.41 -25.53 7.25
CA ILE A 114 -9.36 -24.61 7.69
C ILE A 114 -9.42 -24.53 9.21
N ASN A 115 -8.38 -25.05 9.86
CA ASN A 115 -8.31 -25.25 11.31
C ASN A 115 -8.23 -23.90 12.06
N LYS A 116 -9.19 -23.63 12.97
CA LYS A 116 -9.32 -22.35 13.72
C LYS A 116 -8.05 -21.95 14.50
N GLU A 117 -7.22 -22.91 14.88
CA GLU A 117 -5.98 -22.67 15.63
C GLU A 117 -4.93 -21.86 14.84
N VAL A 118 -4.90 -21.99 13.51
CA VAL A 118 -3.94 -21.26 12.64
C VAL A 118 -4.26 -19.76 12.59
N ILE A 119 -5.56 -19.41 12.62
CA ILE A 119 -6.02 -18.01 12.58
C ILE A 119 -5.69 -17.29 13.89
N ILE A 120 -5.86 -17.96 15.03
CA ILE A 120 -5.60 -17.39 16.35
C ILE A 120 -4.10 -17.09 16.53
N ASN A 121 -3.23 -18.01 16.10
CA ASN A 121 -1.78 -17.83 16.22
C ASN A 121 -1.24 -16.70 15.35
N SER A 122 -1.78 -16.53 14.15
CA SER A 122 -1.41 -15.43 13.23
C SER A 122 -1.79 -14.06 13.80
N ASN A 123 -2.99 -13.95 14.37
CA ASN A 123 -3.46 -12.71 15.00
C ASN A 123 -2.64 -12.32 16.24
N ASN A 124 -2.21 -13.31 17.04
CA ASN A 124 -1.39 -13.05 18.22
C ASN A 124 0.03 -12.59 17.85
N LYS A 125 0.63 -13.13 16.78
CA LYS A 125 1.95 -12.70 16.29
C LYS A 125 1.94 -11.26 15.78
N ILE A 126 0.86 -10.86 15.11
CA ILE A 126 0.64 -9.49 14.62
C ILE A 126 0.47 -8.53 15.81
N LYS A 127 -0.42 -8.83 16.76
CA LYS A 127 -0.63 -7.99 17.97
C LYS A 127 0.67 -7.77 18.77
N LYS A 128 1.49 -8.82 18.91
CA LYS A 128 2.78 -8.72 19.62
C LYS A 128 3.74 -7.74 18.92
N ASN A 129 3.84 -7.79 17.59
CA ASN A 129 4.75 -6.92 16.81
C ASN A 129 4.32 -5.44 16.85
N ILE A 130 3.01 -5.17 16.83
CA ILE A 130 2.48 -3.80 16.92
C ILE A 130 2.75 -3.22 18.31
N ASN A 131 2.57 -4.01 19.38
CA ASN A 131 2.89 -3.57 20.74
C ASN A 131 4.38 -3.29 20.91
N THR A 132 5.28 -4.14 20.42
CA THR A 132 6.73 -3.86 20.49
C THR A 132 7.08 -2.60 19.73
N LYS A 133 6.59 -2.42 18.50
CA LYS A 133 6.83 -1.17 17.74
C LYS A 133 6.34 0.04 18.51
N LYS A 134 5.12 0.00 19.08
CA LYS A 134 4.54 1.09 19.87
C LYS A 134 5.38 1.44 21.10
N THR A 135 6.01 0.45 21.76
CA THR A 135 6.95 0.69 22.86
C THR A 135 8.24 1.36 22.40
N PHE A 136 8.82 0.97 21.26
CA PHE A 136 10.04 1.59 20.72
C PHE A 136 9.84 3.06 20.34
N ILE A 137 8.69 3.42 19.76
CA ILE A 137 8.38 4.83 19.45
C ILE A 137 8.18 5.65 20.72
N ASN A 138 7.55 5.08 21.75
CA ASN A 138 7.28 5.80 23.00
C ASN A 138 8.56 6.00 23.83
N LEU A 139 9.47 5.02 23.82
CA LEU A 139 10.77 5.13 24.51
C LEU A 139 11.68 6.21 23.87
N ASN A 140 11.63 6.38 22.55
CA ASN A 140 12.37 7.42 21.85
C ASN A 140 11.75 8.83 22.00
N LEU A 141 10.49 8.92 22.42
CA LEU A 141 9.81 10.21 22.66
C LEU A 141 9.98 10.73 24.10
N ILE A 142 10.35 9.87 25.06
CA ILE A 142 10.47 10.25 26.50
C ILE A 142 11.92 10.62 26.92
N GLY A 143 12.88 10.55 26.00
CA GLY A 143 14.16 11.29 26.08
C GLY A 143 15.26 10.66 26.94
N ILE A 144 16.48 10.63 26.40
CA ILE A 144 17.70 10.95 27.14
C ILE A 144 18.57 11.78 26.18
N THR A 145 18.55 13.08 26.42
CA THR A 145 19.69 13.96 26.20
C THR A 145 20.81 13.49 27.13
N ASP A 146 21.91 13.06 26.56
CA ASP A 146 23.26 13.20 27.12
C ASP A 146 24.19 13.59 25.96
#